data_AF-A0A351KQ91-F1
#
_entry.id   AF-A0A351KQ91-F1
#
_cell.length_a   1.000
_cell.length_b   1.000
_cell.length_c   1.000
_cell.angle_alpha   90.00
_cell.angle_beta   90.00
_cell.angle_gamma   90.00
#
_symmetry.space_group_name_H-M   'P 1'
#
loop_
_entity.id
_entity.type
_entity.pdbx_description
1 polymer ?
#
loop_
_entity_poly.entity_id
_entity_poly.type
_entity_poly.pdbx_seq_one_letter_code
_entity_poly.pdbx_strand_id
1 'polypeptide(L)'
;MDLPRELTNHLFHLAQTTTDSRSFGVIGAENGIPRACFSLNDAPEGSASQLMTQLQARGLAPFATFALADDLSAPPERPQPLSLPSLPHLVIGSRIKGVLEIDAYLEGPSGWSAIELRLPEV
;
A
#
# COMPACT_ATOMS: atom_id res chain seq x y z
N MET A 1 6.77 -1.03 11.44
CA MET A 1 7.12 -1.39 10.06
C MET A 1 7.96 -0.28 9.47
N ASP A 2 9.04 -0.61 8.78
CA ASP A 2 9.98 0.38 8.25
C ASP A 2 9.68 0.65 6.78
N LEU A 3 9.50 1.92 6.44
CA LEU A 3 9.12 2.36 5.09
C LEU A 3 10.15 3.39 4.61
N PRO A 4 10.99 3.07 3.60
CA PRO A 4 12.00 4.01 3.12
C PRO A 4 11.37 5.31 2.64
N ARG A 5 12.03 6.44 2.93
CA ARG A 5 11.54 7.78 2.58
C ARG A 5 11.20 7.92 1.09
N GLU A 6 12.02 7.36 0.21
CA GLU A 6 11.77 7.38 -1.24
C GLU A 6 10.45 6.67 -1.60
N LEU A 7 10.18 5.51 -0.99
CA LEU A 7 8.95 4.76 -1.21
C LEU A 7 7.75 5.51 -0.62
N THR A 8 7.88 6.08 0.57
CA THR A 8 6.84 6.93 1.18
C THR A 8 6.49 8.11 0.28
N ASN A 9 7.49 8.81 -0.26
CA ASN A 9 7.27 9.91 -1.18
C ASN A 9 6.57 9.45 -2.47
N HIS A 10 6.92 8.28 -2.99
CA HIS A 10 6.27 7.71 -4.17
C HIS A 10 4.79 7.37 -3.88
N LEU A 11 4.49 6.76 -2.74
CA LEU A 11 3.12 6.47 -2.32
C LEU A 11 2.27 7.75 -2.19
N PHE A 12 2.86 8.81 -1.64
CA PHE A 12 2.19 10.11 -1.58
C PHE A 12 2.00 10.76 -2.95
N HIS A 13 3.00 10.68 -3.81
CA HIS A 13 2.86 11.18 -5.18
C HIS A 13 1.75 10.43 -5.93
N LEU A 14 1.67 9.11 -5.76
CA LEU A 14 0.60 8.29 -6.31
C LEU A 14 -0.76 8.75 -5.77
N ALA A 15 -0.89 8.99 -4.47
CA ALA A 15 -2.13 9.46 -3.85
C ALA A 15 -2.60 10.83 -4.39
N GLN A 16 -1.66 11.72 -4.72
CA GLN A 16 -1.96 13.05 -5.24
C GLN A 16 -2.28 13.07 -6.74
N THR A 17 -1.68 12.16 -7.51
CA THR A 17 -1.84 12.10 -8.97
C THR A 17 -2.99 11.21 -9.40
N THR A 18 -3.46 10.33 -8.53
CA THR A 18 -4.57 9.43 -8.84
C THR A 18 -5.90 10.12 -8.59
N THR A 19 -6.68 10.30 -9.66
CA THR A 19 -8.03 10.89 -9.59
C THR A 19 -9.07 9.93 -9.01
N ASP A 20 -8.79 8.63 -9.05
CA ASP A 20 -9.63 7.58 -8.48
C ASP A 20 -9.20 7.26 -7.05
N SER A 21 -10.02 7.64 -6.07
CA SER A 21 -9.76 7.38 -4.66
C SER A 21 -9.91 5.92 -4.25
N ARG A 22 -10.10 5.00 -5.21
CA ARG A 22 -10.09 3.55 -5.02
C ARG A 22 -8.91 2.88 -5.71
N SER A 23 -7.76 3.54 -5.78
CA SER A 23 -6.54 2.88 -6.22
C SER A 23 -5.99 2.00 -5.11
N PHE A 24 -5.65 0.76 -5.46
CA PHE A 24 -5.08 -0.21 -4.54
C PHE A 24 -3.87 -0.88 -5.18
N GLY A 25 -2.98 -1.42 -4.36
CA GLY A 25 -1.80 -2.08 -4.89
C GLY A 25 -1.01 -2.87 -3.88
N VAL A 26 0.18 -3.29 -4.31
CA VAL A 26 1.13 -4.05 -3.50
C VAL A 26 2.48 -3.34 -3.44
N ILE A 27 3.11 -3.41 -2.27
CA ILE A 27 4.48 -3.03 -2.04
C ILE A 27 5.35 -4.28 -2.13
N GLY A 28 6.37 -4.21 -2.97
CA GLY A 28 7.39 -5.24 -3.12
C GLY A 28 8.63 -4.93 -2.28
N ALA A 29 9.22 -5.98 -1.71
CA ALA A 29 10.48 -5.92 -1.00
C ALA A 29 11.54 -6.81 -1.66
N GLU A 30 12.78 -6.35 -1.58
CA GLU A 30 13.98 -7.12 -1.89
C GLU A 30 14.71 -7.37 -0.57
N ASN A 31 14.98 -8.64 -0.24
CA ASN A 31 15.63 -9.02 1.04
C ASN A 31 14.95 -8.45 2.29
N GLY A 32 13.61 -8.35 2.27
CA GLY A 32 12.82 -7.81 3.38
C GLY A 32 12.80 -6.27 3.47
N ILE A 33 13.48 -5.58 2.56
CA ILE A 33 13.50 -4.11 2.47
C ILE A 33 12.48 -3.67 1.41
N PRO A 34 11.47 -2.85 1.74
CA PRO A 34 10.53 -2.32 0.76
C PRO A 34 11.24 -1.47 -0.29
N ARG A 35 10.95 -1.70 -1.58
CA ARG A 35 11.64 -1.01 -2.68
C ARG A 35 10.72 -0.34 -3.69
N ALA A 36 9.56 -0.93 -3.95
CA ALA A 36 8.67 -0.47 -5.01
C ALA A 36 7.21 -0.73 -4.66
N CYS A 37 6.31 0.08 -5.23
CA CYS A 37 4.87 -0.14 -5.20
C CYS A 37 4.33 -0.35 -6.62
N PHE A 38 3.27 -1.12 -6.74
CA PHE A 38 2.59 -1.45 -8.01
C PHE A 38 1.09 -1.28 -7.80
N SER A 39 0.45 -0.41 -8.57
CA SER A 39 -1.00 -0.16 -8.47
C SER A 39 -1.77 -1.09 -9.41
N LEU A 40 -2.99 -1.48 -9.04
CA LEU A 40 -3.93 -2.14 -9.94
C LEU A 40 -4.28 -1.28 -11.16
N ASN A 41 -4.15 0.05 -11.07
CA ASN A 41 -4.30 0.93 -12.22
C ASN A 41 -3.20 0.71 -13.28
N ASP A 42 -2.05 0.16 -12.87
CA ASP A 42 -0.96 -0.21 -13.78
C ASP A 42 -1.17 -1.60 -14.41
N ALA A 43 -2.22 -2.33 -14.00
CA ALA A 43 -2.56 -3.65 -14.50
C ALA A 43 -3.75 -3.55 -15.49
N PRO A 44 -3.57 -3.85 -16.79
CA PRO A 44 -4.61 -3.66 -17.81
C PRO A 44 -5.87 -4.51 -17.59
N GLU A 45 -5.82 -5.56 -16.77
CA GLU A 45 -6.99 -6.36 -16.37
C GLU A 45 -7.35 -6.23 -14.87
N GLY A 46 -6.65 -5.37 -14.11
CA GLY A 46 -6.97 -5.08 -12.70
C GLY A 46 -6.94 -6.29 -11.76
N SER A 47 -6.10 -7.30 -12.03
CA SER A 47 -6.04 -8.54 -11.23
C SER A 47 -4.80 -8.61 -10.34
N ALA A 48 -4.99 -9.10 -9.10
CA ALA A 48 -3.87 -9.29 -8.18
C ALA A 48 -2.84 -10.31 -8.66
N SER A 49 -3.23 -11.29 -9.47
CA SER A 49 -2.30 -12.26 -10.06
C SER A 49 -1.28 -11.57 -10.97
N GLN A 50 -1.68 -10.55 -11.72
CA GLN A 50 -0.75 -9.75 -12.54
C GLN A 50 0.21 -8.95 -11.66
N LEU A 51 -0.27 -8.33 -10.58
CA LEU A 51 0.62 -7.65 -9.63
C LEU A 51 1.63 -8.61 -9.00
N MET A 52 1.21 -9.82 -8.62
CA MET A 52 2.14 -10.85 -8.14
C MET A 52 3.15 -11.24 -9.21
N THR A 53 2.73 -11.34 -10.47
CA THR A 53 3.63 -11.63 -11.60
C THR A 53 4.64 -10.51 -11.81
N GLN A 54 4.23 -9.25 -11.71
CA GLN A 54 5.12 -8.09 -11.82
C GLN A 54 6.15 -8.05 -10.69
N LEU A 55 5.75 -8.37 -9.45
CA LEU A 55 6.67 -8.52 -8.33
C LEU A 55 7.71 -9.60 -8.60
N GLN A 56 7.26 -10.80 -8.98
CA GLN A 56 8.14 -11.94 -9.27
C GLN A 56 9.11 -11.65 -10.42
N ALA A 57 8.62 -11.02 -11.51
CA ALA A 57 9.44 -10.64 -12.65
C ALA A 57 10.56 -9.64 -12.29
N ARG A 58 10.38 -8.89 -11.19
CA ARG A 58 11.39 -7.96 -10.66
C ARG A 58 12.18 -8.53 -9.48
N GLY A 59 12.02 -9.82 -9.16
CA GLY A 59 12.69 -10.45 -8.02
C GLY A 59 12.23 -9.94 -6.65
N LEU A 60 11.03 -9.35 -6.58
CA LEU A 60 10.46 -8.80 -5.34
C LEU A 60 9.49 -9.79 -4.70
N ALA A 61 9.53 -9.86 -3.37
CA ALA A 61 8.50 -10.52 -2.56
C ALA A 61 7.42 -9.52 -2.14
N PRO A 62 6.15 -9.94 -2.01
CA PRO A 62 5.11 -9.07 -1.48
C PRO A 62 5.41 -8.73 -0.01
N PHE A 63 5.36 -7.44 0.31
CA PHE A 63 5.71 -6.91 1.63
C PHE A 63 4.49 -6.34 2.35
N ALA A 64 3.68 -5.56 1.66
CA ALA A 64 2.46 -4.98 2.18
C ALA A 64 1.48 -4.69 1.04
N THR A 65 0.21 -4.46 1.37
CA THR A 65 -0.80 -3.96 0.44
C THR A 65 -1.10 -2.50 0.76
N PHE A 66 -1.59 -1.72 -0.20
CA PHE A 66 -2.01 -0.35 0.07
C PHE A 66 -3.33 -0.01 -0.60
N ALA A 67 -4.04 0.97 -0.03
CA ALA A 67 -5.24 1.59 -0.54
C ALA A 67 -5.09 3.11 -0.47
N LEU A 68 -5.58 3.82 -1.48
CA LEU A 68 -5.88 5.23 -1.35
C LEU A 68 -7.24 5.40 -0.66
N ALA A 69 -7.37 6.44 0.16
CA ALA A 69 -8.64 6.80 0.78
C ALA A 69 -8.80 8.32 0.83
N ASP A 70 -10.02 8.79 0.60
CA ASP A 70 -10.35 10.21 0.75
C ASP A 70 -10.49 10.63 2.22
N ASP A 71 -10.79 9.67 3.10
CA ASP A 71 -10.95 9.84 4.54
C ASP A 71 -10.30 8.67 5.29
N LEU A 72 -9.37 8.97 6.19
CA LEU A 72 -8.68 7.99 7.04
C LEU A 72 -9.44 7.68 8.35
N SER A 73 -10.57 8.33 8.58
CA SER A 73 -11.39 8.13 9.79
C SER A 73 -12.14 6.80 9.80
N ALA A 74 -12.28 6.16 8.63
CA ALA A 74 -12.94 4.87 8.49
C ALA A 74 -11.92 3.72 8.65
N PRO A 75 -12.35 2.57 9.20
CA PRO A 75 -11.50 1.38 9.22
C PRO A 75 -11.11 0.97 7.80
N PRO A 76 -9.88 0.47 7.59
CA PRO A 76 -9.43 0.05 6.26
C PRO A 76 -10.35 -1.01 5.66
N GLU A 77 -10.68 -0.84 4.38
CA GLU A 77 -11.27 -1.90 3.57
C GLU A 77 -10.16 -2.54 2.74
N ARG A 78 -9.89 -3.83 2.96
CA ARG A 78 -9.01 -4.54 2.04
C ARG A 78 -9.81 -4.86 0.77
N PRO A 79 -9.37 -4.39 -0.41
CA PRO A 79 -10.05 -4.72 -1.66
C PRO A 79 -9.99 -6.23 -1.89
N GLN A 80 -11.14 -6.84 -2.20
CA GLN A 80 -11.25 -8.27 -2.51
C GLN A 80 -10.17 -8.80 -3.47
N PRO A 81 -9.81 -8.12 -4.59
CA PRO A 81 -8.79 -8.64 -5.49
C PRO A 81 -7.44 -8.85 -4.80
N LEU A 82 -7.08 -8.05 -3.78
CA LEU A 82 -5.80 -8.12 -3.06
C LEU A 82 -5.95 -8.67 -1.63
N SER A 83 -6.80 -9.68 -1.45
CA SER A 83 -6.97 -10.38 -0.16
C SER A 83 -5.72 -11.20 0.21
N LEU A 84 -4.68 -10.53 0.68
CA LEU A 84 -3.45 -11.12 1.24
C LEU A 84 -3.46 -10.96 2.76
N PRO A 85 -4.17 -11.83 3.52
CA PRO A 85 -4.50 -11.64 4.94
C PRO A 85 -3.29 -11.48 5.86
N SER A 86 -2.16 -12.08 5.50
CA SER A 86 -0.95 -12.10 6.31
C SER A 86 -0.08 -10.85 6.15
N LEU A 87 -0.41 -9.94 5.24
CA LEU A 87 0.40 -8.76 4.95
C LEU A 87 -0.17 -7.51 5.63
N PRO A 88 0.71 -6.60 6.10
CA PRO A 88 0.33 -5.24 6.45
C PRO A 88 -0.48 -4.58 5.34
N HIS A 89 -1.44 -3.76 5.74
CA HIS A 89 -2.25 -2.96 4.84
C HIS A 89 -2.06 -1.48 5.17
N LEU A 90 -1.69 -0.69 4.18
CA LEU A 90 -1.47 0.74 4.32
C LEU A 90 -2.68 1.49 3.75
N VAL A 91 -3.14 2.51 4.46
CA VAL A 91 -4.13 3.45 3.95
C VAL A 91 -3.46 4.79 3.77
N ILE A 92 -3.57 5.36 2.57
CA ILE A 92 -2.88 6.58 2.19
C ILE A 92 -3.93 7.64 1.85
N GLY A 93 -3.89 8.77 2.55
CA GLY A 93 -4.87 9.83 2.35
C GLY A 93 -4.65 10.60 1.03
N SER A 94 -5.63 10.58 0.13
CA SER A 94 -5.59 11.28 -1.17
C SER A 94 -6.21 12.68 -1.15
N ARG A 95 -7.10 12.99 -0.18
CA ARG A 95 -7.85 14.26 -0.10
C ARG A 95 -7.85 14.95 1.26
N ILE A 96 -6.85 14.69 2.08
CA ILE A 96 -6.65 15.42 3.32
C ILE A 96 -6.12 16.83 2.99
N LYS A 97 -6.81 17.86 3.50
CA LYS A 97 -6.59 19.28 3.16
C LYS A 97 -5.18 19.74 3.55
N GLY A 98 -4.20 19.54 2.66
CA GLY A 98 -2.83 20.02 2.81
C GLY A 98 -1.93 19.15 3.70
N VAL A 99 -2.40 17.99 4.15
CA VAL A 99 -1.61 17.01 4.91
C VAL A 99 -1.67 15.68 4.17
N LEU A 100 -0.53 15.03 4.02
CA LEU A 100 -0.42 13.67 3.50
C LEU A 100 -0.13 12.73 4.66
N GLU A 101 -0.91 11.67 4.77
CA GLU A 101 -0.87 10.74 5.89
C GLU A 101 -0.92 9.30 5.38
N ILE A 102 -0.18 8.44 6.06
CA ILE A 102 -0.17 6.99 5.83
C ILE A 102 -0.37 6.34 7.18
N ASP A 103 -1.39 5.50 7.27
CA ASP A 103 -1.60 4.59 8.38
C ASP A 103 -1.29 3.17 7.93
N ALA A 104 -0.78 2.34 8.85
CA ALA A 104 -0.55 0.92 8.60
C ALA A 104 -1.33 0.08 9.59
N TYR A 105 -1.88 -1.02 9.10
CA TYR A 105 -2.73 -1.93 9.85
C TYR A 105 -2.32 -3.38 9.61
N LEU A 106 -2.53 -4.22 10.63
CA LEU A 106 -2.56 -5.67 10.50
C LEU A 106 -3.98 -6.16 10.71
N GLU A 107 -4.40 -7.12 9.88
CA GLU A 107 -5.67 -7.81 10.07
C GLU A 107 -5.48 -8.96 11.05
N GLY A 108 -6.25 -8.94 12.13
CA GLY A 108 -6.30 -10.02 13.12
C GLY A 108 -7.70 -10.61 13.26
N PRO A 109 -7.88 -11.60 14.15
CA PRO A 109 -9.17 -12.26 14.38
C PRO A 109 -10.29 -11.32 14.83
N SER A 110 -9.93 -10.19 15.45
CA SER A 110 -10.85 -9.17 15.96
C SER A 110 -10.98 -7.95 15.04
N GLY A 111 -10.46 -8.03 13.81
CA GLY A 111 -10.41 -6.93 12.85
C GLY A 111 -9.04 -6.26 12.79
N TRP A 112 -9.03 -5.00 12.35
CA TRP A 112 -7.81 -4.26 12.09
C TRP A 112 -7.17 -3.68 13.34
N SER A 113 -5.85 -3.79 13.43
CA SER A 113 -5.03 -3.16 14.48
C SER A 113 -3.99 -2.27 13.82
N ALA A 114 -3.94 -1.00 14.24
CA ALA A 114 -2.91 -0.08 13.80
C ALA A 114 -1.53 -0.58 14.24
N ILE A 115 -0.55 -0.44 13.35
CA ILE A 115 0.86 -0.73 13.62
C ILE A 115 1.70 0.51 13.36
N GLU A 116 2.75 0.68 14.15
CA GLU A 116 3.65 1.82 14.02
C GLU A 116 4.39 1.78 12.69
N LEU A 117 4.35 2.90 11.96
CA LEU A 117 5.20 3.18 10.81
C LEU A 117 6.44 3.95 11.24
N ARG A 118 7.61 3.46 10.84
CA ARG A 118 8.88 4.14 11.07
C ARG A 118 9.47 4.51 9.72
N LEU A 119 9.97 5.72 9.63
CA LEU A 119 10.69 6.23 8.47
C LEU A 119 12.19 6.14 8.80
N PRO A 120 12.86 5.02 8.45
CA PRO A 120 14.30 4.93 8.67
C PRO A 120 15.00 6.07 7.91
N GLU A 121 15.96 6.70 8.58
CA GLU A 121 16.95 7.55 7.93
C GLU A 121 17.87 6.62 7.13
N VAL A 122 17.69 6.57 5.82
CA VAL A 122 18.63 5.93 4.90
C VAL A 122 19.63 6.97 4.43
#